data_AF-B1YC02-F1
#
_entry.id   AF-B1YC02-F1
#
_cell.length_a   1.000
_cell.length_b   1.000
_cell.length_c   1.000
_cell.angle_alpha   90.00
_cell.angle_beta   90.00
_cell.angle_gamma   90.00
#
_symmetry.space_group_name_H-M   'P 1'
#
loop_
_entity.id
_entity.type
_entity.pdbx_description
1 polymer ?
#
loop_
_entity_poly.entity_id
_entity_poly.type
_entity_poly.pdbx_seq_one_letter_code
_entity_poly.pdbx_strand_id
1 'polypeptide(L)'
;MARWARYTLSTSPLRYLFKSYPPDVERLPLQEVVSRVRNGENLEVLGYEGDVVLVDKVKGIVKGDFAQEDLSELKKRKPRGKPTEEQLELAAGLARRLGEAKKPFKVIFGPKEVTVRAGQGFIRVTEDVVKLAGYKSLEDDPIPLVIDLLRGYGEVKLLRPLR
;
A
#
# COMPACT_ATOMS: atom_id res chain seq x y z
N MET A 1 45.53 21.93 -47.08
CA MET A 1 44.51 21.03 -47.70
C MET A 1 43.71 20.44 -46.55
N ALA A 2 42.57 21.00 -46.09
CA ALA A 2 41.21 20.90 -46.68
C ALA A 2 40.92 19.44 -47.11
N ARG A 3 39.87 18.70 -46.70
CA ARG A 3 38.47 18.99 -46.29
C ARG A 3 37.86 17.56 -46.07
N TRP A 4 37.05 17.20 -45.07
CA TRP A 4 35.58 17.30 -45.05
C TRP A 4 35.05 16.54 -43.80
N ALA A 5 34.04 17.13 -43.17
CA ALA A 5 33.18 16.52 -42.16
C ALA A 5 32.04 15.71 -42.81
N ARG A 6 31.44 14.77 -42.06
CA ARG A 6 29.98 14.58 -42.06
C ARG A 6 29.48 13.90 -40.77
N TYR A 7 28.38 14.46 -40.29
CA TYR A 7 27.62 14.22 -39.07
C TYR A 7 26.59 13.07 -39.22
N THR A 8 26.01 12.66 -38.06
CA THR A 8 24.70 11.99 -37.84
C THR A 8 24.63 10.49 -38.20
N LEU A 9 24.01 9.59 -37.41
CA LEU A 9 22.74 9.69 -36.69
C LEU A 9 22.74 8.88 -35.37
N SER A 10 22.10 9.48 -34.38
CA SER A 10 21.42 8.85 -33.24
C SER A 10 20.53 7.69 -33.66
N THR A 11 20.62 6.55 -32.96
CA THR A 11 19.47 5.70 -32.59
C THR A 11 19.86 4.78 -31.43
N SER A 12 19.68 5.25 -30.20
CA SER A 12 19.09 4.40 -29.14
C SER A 12 17.59 4.68 -29.21
N PRO A 13 16.72 3.66 -29.33
CA PRO A 13 16.22 3.02 -28.12
C PRO A 13 15.83 1.55 -28.32
N LEU A 14 15.75 0.75 -27.25
CA LEU A 14 14.80 -0.37 -27.04
C LEU A 14 15.27 -1.14 -25.78
N ARG A 15 15.29 -0.45 -24.64
CA ARG A 15 15.10 -1.11 -23.34
C ARG A 15 13.61 -1.06 -23.02
N TYR A 16 12.80 -1.81 -23.76
CA TYR A 16 11.52 -2.24 -23.22
C TYR A 16 11.80 -3.41 -22.29
N LEU A 17 12.07 -3.07 -21.03
CA LEU A 17 11.92 -3.99 -19.91
C LEU A 17 10.48 -4.53 -19.99
N PHE A 18 10.31 -5.79 -20.39
CA PHE A 18 9.13 -6.53 -20.00
C PHE A 18 9.17 -6.59 -18.47
N LYS A 19 8.34 -5.78 -17.82
CA LYS A 19 8.08 -5.88 -16.39
C LYS A 19 7.35 -7.22 -16.21
N SER A 20 8.10 -8.29 -16.00
CA SER A 20 7.55 -9.61 -15.71
C SER A 20 6.91 -9.55 -14.32
N TYR A 21 5.61 -9.34 -14.30
CA TYR A 21 4.82 -9.48 -13.08
C TYR A 21 4.84 -10.95 -12.63
N PRO A 22 4.84 -11.22 -11.31
CA PRO A 22 4.70 -12.58 -10.83
C PRO A 22 3.42 -13.23 -11.39
N PRO A 23 3.37 -14.57 -11.51
CA PRO A 23 2.27 -15.28 -12.19
C PRO A 23 0.90 -15.07 -11.54
N ASP A 24 0.85 -14.59 -10.30
CA ASP A 24 -0.38 -14.43 -9.50
C ASP A 24 -0.96 -13.00 -9.55
N VAL A 25 -0.49 -12.13 -10.46
CA VAL A 25 -0.99 -10.75 -10.56
C VAL A 25 -2.35 -10.71 -11.25
N GLU A 26 -3.36 -10.29 -10.50
CA GLU A 26 -4.72 -10.04 -10.97
C GLU A 26 -4.83 -8.66 -11.63
N ARG A 27 -5.74 -8.56 -12.60
CA ARG A 27 -6.07 -7.33 -13.33
C ARG A 27 -7.50 -6.94 -12.99
N LEU A 28 -7.67 -5.89 -12.21
CA LEU A 28 -8.97 -5.54 -11.62
C LEU A 28 -9.30 -4.06 -11.88
N PRO A 29 -10.59 -3.69 -11.99
CA PRO A 29 -11.00 -2.29 -11.95
C PRO A 29 -10.78 -1.72 -10.54
N LEU A 30 -10.54 -0.42 -10.42
CA LEU A 30 -10.30 0.24 -9.13
C LEU A 30 -11.44 -0.01 -8.12
N GLN A 31 -12.69 -0.02 -8.56
CA GLN A 31 -13.85 -0.27 -7.70
C GLN A 31 -13.80 -1.64 -7.02
N GLU A 32 -13.30 -2.65 -7.72
CA GLU A 32 -13.12 -3.99 -7.16
C GLU A 32 -12.01 -3.98 -6.11
N VAL A 33 -10.89 -3.30 -6.36
CA VAL A 33 -9.80 -3.15 -5.39
C VAL A 33 -10.29 -2.46 -4.11
N VAL A 34 -11.04 -1.36 -4.24
CA VAL A 34 -11.63 -0.65 -3.11
C VAL A 34 -12.59 -1.55 -2.33
N SER A 35 -13.40 -2.35 -3.02
CA SER A 35 -14.36 -3.26 -2.39
C SER A 35 -13.66 -4.38 -1.62
N ARG A 36 -12.59 -4.97 -2.18
CA ARG A 36 -11.77 -5.96 -1.47
C ARG A 36 -11.10 -5.38 -0.23
N VAL A 37 -10.56 -4.16 -0.32
CA VAL A 37 -10.00 -3.47 0.86
C VAL A 37 -11.09 -3.22 1.91
N ARG A 38 -12.29 -2.77 1.51
CA ARG A 38 -13.44 -2.60 2.42
C ARG A 38 -13.84 -3.91 3.11
N ASN A 39 -13.69 -5.05 2.43
CA ASN A 39 -13.95 -6.37 2.98
C ASN A 39 -12.81 -6.90 3.88
N GLY A 40 -11.74 -6.13 4.08
CA GLY A 40 -10.61 -6.49 4.93
C GLY A 40 -9.61 -7.43 4.26
N GLU A 41 -9.58 -7.49 2.92
CA GLU A 41 -8.61 -8.30 2.19
C GLU A 41 -7.24 -7.60 2.13
N ASN A 42 -6.18 -8.38 2.40
CA ASN A 42 -4.81 -7.92 2.24
C ASN A 42 -4.40 -8.00 0.78
N LEU A 43 -3.96 -6.87 0.22
CA LEU A 43 -3.55 -6.79 -1.18
C LEU A 43 -2.45 -5.78 -1.41
N GLU A 44 -1.78 -5.92 -2.54
CA GLU A 44 -0.74 -5.01 -3.00
C GLU A 44 -1.05 -4.55 -4.42
N VAL A 45 -1.20 -3.25 -4.60
CA VAL A 45 -1.31 -2.61 -5.90
C VAL A 45 0.10 -2.33 -6.42
N LEU A 46 0.52 -3.11 -7.41
CA LEU A 46 1.85 -3.03 -8.01
C LEU A 46 1.97 -1.90 -9.04
N GLY A 47 0.85 -1.48 -9.61
CA GLY A 47 0.82 -0.45 -10.65
C GLY A 47 -0.51 -0.41 -11.41
N TYR A 48 -0.51 0.32 -12.53
CA TYR A 48 -1.70 0.59 -13.33
C TYR A 48 -1.38 0.46 -14.82
N GLU A 49 -2.30 -0.15 -15.58
CA GLU A 49 -2.29 -0.24 -17.05
C GLU A 49 -3.56 0.45 -17.57
N GLY A 50 -3.47 1.74 -17.90
CA GLY A 50 -4.66 2.54 -18.23
C GLY A 50 -5.57 2.69 -17.01
N ASP A 51 -6.76 2.09 -17.08
CA ASP A 51 -7.76 2.04 -15.99
C ASP A 51 -7.76 0.70 -15.23
N VAL A 52 -6.88 -0.22 -15.63
CA VAL A 52 -6.70 -1.52 -14.98
C VAL A 52 -5.69 -1.38 -13.85
N VAL A 53 -6.04 -1.90 -12.68
CA VAL A 53 -5.16 -1.99 -11.51
C VAL A 53 -4.49 -3.37 -11.49
N LEU A 54 -3.18 -3.40 -11.32
CA LEU A 54 -2.40 -4.61 -11.17
C LEU A 54 -2.27 -4.95 -9.69
N VAL A 55 -2.88 -6.05 -9.27
CA VAL A 55 -3.03 -6.44 -7.87
C VAL A 55 -2.34 -7.78 -7.63
N ASP A 56 -1.49 -7.83 -6.60
CA ASP A 56 -0.95 -9.06 -6.06
C ASP A 56 -1.59 -9.38 -4.70
N LYS A 57 -1.81 -10.66 -4.44
CA LYS A 57 -2.25 -11.11 -3.12
C LYS A 57 -1.06 -11.07 -2.19
N VAL A 58 -1.21 -10.40 -1.05
CA VAL A 58 -0.16 -10.43 -0.02
C VAL A 58 -0.12 -11.84 0.59
N LYS A 59 0.85 -12.65 0.15
CA LYS A 59 1.11 -13.98 0.71
C LYS A 59 1.60 -13.83 2.16
N GLY A 60 0.71 -14.12 3.12
CA GLY A 60 0.94 -14.02 4.57
C GLY A 60 0.03 -12.96 5.19
N ILE A 61 -1.03 -13.28 5.93
CA ILE A 61 -1.17 -14.29 6.98
C ILE A 61 -2.30 -15.26 6.58
N VAL A 62 -1.94 -16.51 6.27
CA VAL A 62 -2.89 -17.61 6.36
C VAL A 62 -3.23 -17.74 7.83
N LYS A 63 -4.52 -17.62 8.19
CA LYS A 63 -5.00 -18.15 9.47
C LYS A 63 -4.64 -19.62 9.46
N GLY A 64 -3.54 -19.99 10.13
CA GLY A 64 -3.32 -21.40 10.41
C GLY A 64 -4.51 -21.89 11.21
N ASP A 65 -5.12 -22.97 10.76
CA ASP A 65 -5.95 -23.83 11.58
C ASP A 65 -5.05 -24.39 12.70
N PHE A 66 -4.83 -23.60 13.75
CA PHE A 66 -4.13 -24.06 14.93
C PHE A 66 -5.15 -24.71 15.86
N ALA A 67 -4.95 -26.00 16.11
CA ALA A 67 -5.64 -26.70 17.19
C ALA A 67 -5.42 -25.93 18.50
N GLN A 68 -6.50 -25.79 19.28
CA GLN A 68 -6.61 -24.91 20.44
C GLN A 68 -5.64 -25.27 21.59
N GLU A 69 -4.97 -26.40 21.50
CA GLU A 69 -4.21 -27.06 22.58
C GLU A 69 -2.74 -26.61 22.65
N ASP A 70 -2.13 -26.16 21.54
CA ASP A 70 -0.69 -25.81 21.46
C ASP A 70 -0.35 -24.39 21.98
N LEU A 71 -1.33 -23.56 22.31
CA LEU A 71 -1.13 -22.13 22.61
C LEU A 71 -1.20 -21.78 24.10
N SER A 72 -1.16 -22.78 24.98
CA SER A 72 -1.39 -22.62 26.43
C SER A 72 -0.27 -21.90 27.18
N GLU A 73 0.95 -21.80 26.63
CA GLU A 73 2.13 -21.32 27.37
C GLU A 73 2.61 -19.89 27.02
N LEU A 74 2.08 -19.26 25.99
CA LEU A 74 2.47 -17.89 25.61
C LEU A 74 1.55 -16.85 26.29
N LYS A 75 2.03 -16.29 27.41
CA LYS A 75 1.40 -15.19 28.17
C LYS A 75 0.98 -13.99 27.28
N LYS A 76 -0.35 -13.85 27.07
CA LYS A 76 -1.23 -12.63 27.09
C LYS A 76 -0.54 -11.26 26.86
N ARG A 77 -0.91 -10.36 25.93
CA ARG A 77 -2.11 -10.15 25.07
C ARG A 77 -1.68 -9.45 23.77
N LYS A 78 -1.93 -10.04 22.60
CA LYS A 78 -2.18 -9.26 21.37
C LYS A 78 -3.64 -8.84 21.39
N PRO A 79 -4.02 -7.64 20.91
CA PRO A 79 -5.44 -7.36 20.67
C PRO A 79 -5.98 -8.52 19.82
N ARG A 80 -7.00 -9.22 20.35
CA ARG A 80 -7.75 -10.23 19.60
C ARG A 80 -8.89 -9.47 18.91
N GLY A 81 -9.07 -9.66 17.62
CA GLY A 81 -10.15 -9.01 16.87
C GLY A 81 -9.84 -8.80 15.40
N LYS A 82 -10.89 -8.53 14.62
CA LYS A 82 -10.77 -8.02 13.25
C LYS A 82 -10.52 -6.50 13.29
N PRO A 83 -10.08 -5.87 12.18
CA PRO A 83 -10.18 -4.42 12.02
C PRO A 83 -11.59 -3.92 12.32
N THR A 84 -11.70 -2.70 12.84
CA THR A 84 -13.01 -2.06 13.05
C THR A 84 -13.63 -1.64 11.71
N GLU A 85 -14.94 -1.38 11.69
CA GLU A 85 -15.62 -0.90 10.48
C GLU A 85 -15.06 0.45 10.02
N GLU A 86 -14.78 1.37 10.96
CA GLU A 86 -14.12 2.65 10.67
C GLU A 86 -12.73 2.48 10.06
N GLN A 87 -11.98 1.47 10.51
CA GLN A 87 -10.67 1.15 9.93
C GLN A 87 -10.79 0.60 8.50
N LEU A 88 -11.82 -0.22 8.23
CA LEU A 88 -12.11 -0.73 6.90
C LEU A 88 -12.53 0.39 5.95
N GLU A 89 -13.43 1.27 6.39
CA GLU A 89 -13.87 2.43 5.60
C GLU A 89 -12.75 3.43 5.35
N LEU A 90 -11.92 3.71 6.35
CA LEU A 90 -10.72 4.52 6.16
C LEU A 90 -9.80 3.88 5.12
N ALA A 91 -9.48 2.59 5.27
CA ALA A 91 -8.61 1.87 4.34
C ALA A 91 -9.16 1.90 2.90
N ALA A 92 -10.47 1.71 2.73
CA ALA A 92 -11.13 1.79 1.43
C ALA A 92 -11.04 3.22 0.84
N GLY A 93 -11.23 4.25 1.67
CA GLY A 93 -11.05 5.65 1.29
C GLY A 93 -9.62 5.96 0.85
N LEU A 94 -8.62 5.46 1.59
CA LEU A 94 -7.20 5.57 1.24
C LEU A 94 -6.92 4.87 -0.10
N ALA A 95 -7.37 3.63 -0.26
CA ALA A 95 -7.19 2.84 -1.47
C ALA A 95 -7.81 3.53 -2.69
N ARG A 96 -9.00 4.14 -2.53
CA ARG A 96 -9.66 4.91 -3.58
C ARG A 96 -8.81 6.11 -4.00
N ARG A 97 -8.38 6.96 -3.07
CA ARG A 97 -7.62 8.18 -3.42
C ARG A 97 -6.25 7.89 -4.00
N LEU A 98 -5.54 6.92 -3.43
CA LEU A 98 -4.27 6.45 -3.97
C LEU A 98 -4.47 5.82 -5.36
N GLY A 99 -5.56 5.07 -5.54
CA GLY A 99 -6.01 4.51 -6.80
C GLY A 99 -6.27 5.53 -7.89
N GLU A 100 -7.10 6.53 -7.61
CA GLU A 100 -7.43 7.62 -8.52
C GLU A 100 -6.18 8.42 -8.93
N ALA A 101 -5.23 8.61 -8.00
CA ALA A 101 -3.94 9.23 -8.26
C ALA A 101 -2.88 8.28 -8.87
N LYS A 102 -3.26 7.04 -9.20
CA LYS A 102 -2.40 5.98 -9.76
C LYS A 102 -1.11 5.74 -8.95
N LYS A 103 -1.21 5.78 -7.62
CA LYS A 103 -0.11 5.54 -6.69
C LYS A 103 -0.09 4.07 -6.26
N PRO A 104 1.01 3.33 -6.44
CA PRO A 104 1.14 1.99 -5.87
C PRO A 104 1.05 2.01 -4.34
N PHE A 105 0.40 1.01 -3.77
CA PHE A 105 0.25 0.88 -2.33
C PHE A 105 0.02 -0.57 -1.91
N LYS A 106 0.26 -0.88 -0.64
CA LYS A 106 -0.01 -2.18 -0.03
C LYS A 106 -0.85 -1.99 1.22
N VAL A 107 -1.94 -2.75 1.34
CA VAL A 107 -2.80 -2.74 2.53
C VAL A 107 -2.65 -4.07 3.26
N ILE A 108 -2.41 -3.98 4.57
CA ILE A 108 -2.32 -5.13 5.47
C ILE A 108 -3.19 -4.85 6.68
N PHE A 109 -4.16 -5.72 6.89
CA PHE A 109 -5.01 -5.74 8.07
C PHE A 109 -4.40 -6.64 9.14
N GLY A 110 -4.25 -6.06 10.33
CA GLY A 110 -3.89 -6.76 11.56
C GLY A 110 -5.02 -6.71 12.58
N PRO A 111 -4.82 -7.30 13.77
CA PRO A 111 -5.84 -7.24 14.82
C PRO A 111 -6.07 -5.81 15.31
N LYS A 112 -7.26 -5.26 15.04
CA LYS A 112 -7.62 -3.85 15.33
C LYS A 112 -6.63 -2.82 14.77
N GLU A 113 -5.96 -3.14 13.66
CA GLU A 113 -5.03 -2.21 13.02
C GLU A 113 -5.02 -2.38 11.50
N VAL A 114 -4.67 -1.29 10.81
CA VAL A 114 -4.42 -1.27 9.38
C VAL A 114 -3.05 -0.66 9.13
N THR A 115 -2.26 -1.29 8.27
CA THR A 115 -1.03 -0.70 7.76
C THR A 115 -1.14 -0.52 6.26
N VAL A 116 -1.02 0.71 5.79
CA VAL A 116 -0.94 1.07 4.37
C VAL A 116 0.48 1.51 4.06
N ARG A 117 1.20 0.74 3.24
CA ARG A 117 2.49 1.19 2.68
C ARG A 117 2.24 1.93 1.38
N ALA A 118 2.79 3.12 1.27
CA ALA A 118 2.71 3.93 0.06
C ALA A 118 3.94 4.85 -0.02
N GLY A 119 4.44 5.13 -1.23
CA GLY A 119 5.68 5.90 -1.40
C GLY A 119 6.85 5.28 -0.64
N GLN A 120 7.64 6.11 0.07
CA GLN A 120 8.77 5.67 0.90
C GLN A 120 8.39 5.18 2.31
N GLY A 121 7.12 5.27 2.70
CA GLY A 121 6.71 5.13 4.09
C GLY A 121 5.52 4.21 4.30
N PHE A 122 5.00 4.26 5.52
CA PHE A 122 3.76 3.59 5.88
C PHE A 122 2.90 4.42 6.83
N ILE A 123 1.60 4.25 6.66
CA ILE A 123 0.53 4.79 7.48
C ILE A 123 0.04 3.62 8.34
N ARG A 124 0.17 3.72 9.65
CA ARG A 124 -0.37 2.73 10.60
C ARG A 124 -1.54 3.35 11.36
N VAL A 125 -2.69 2.71 11.23
CA VAL A 125 -3.95 3.09 11.87
C VAL A 125 -4.22 2.10 12.99
N THR A 126 -4.48 2.63 14.17
CA THR A 126 -4.94 1.91 15.37
C THR A 126 -6.19 2.62 15.90
N GLU A 127 -6.83 2.16 16.99
CA GLU A 127 -8.13 2.66 17.49
C GLU A 127 -8.38 4.17 17.23
N ASP A 128 -7.55 5.10 17.73
CA ASP A 128 -7.75 6.55 17.50
C ASP A 128 -6.51 7.31 17.02
N VAL A 129 -5.47 6.58 16.60
CA VAL A 129 -4.17 7.18 16.27
C VAL A 129 -3.69 6.71 14.92
N VAL A 130 -3.31 7.67 14.08
CA VAL A 130 -2.63 7.46 12.81
C VAL A 130 -1.16 7.79 12.98
N LYS A 131 -0.29 6.82 12.72
CA LYS A 131 1.17 7.00 12.75
C LYS A 131 1.73 6.95 11.35
N LEU A 132 2.48 7.99 10.98
CA LEU A 132 3.16 8.13 9.71
C LEU A 132 4.65 7.87 9.93
N ALA A 133 5.21 6.86 9.29
CA ALA A 133 6.63 6.54 9.36
C ALA A 133 7.27 6.56 7.98
N GLY A 134 8.51 7.03 7.89
CA GLY A 134 9.23 7.17 6.62
C GLY A 134 8.97 8.49 5.88
N TYR A 135 8.18 9.39 6.46
CA TYR A 135 7.91 10.72 5.93
C TYR A 135 8.62 11.78 6.79
N LYS A 136 9.23 12.76 6.14
CA LYS A 136 9.85 13.95 6.75
C LYS A 136 8.80 14.99 7.11
N SER A 137 7.75 15.11 6.30
CA SER A 137 6.68 16.10 6.46
C SER A 137 5.31 15.57 6.03
N LEU A 138 4.23 16.30 6.33
CA LEU A 138 2.89 16.00 5.81
C LEU A 138 2.72 16.40 4.33
N GLU A 139 3.68 17.11 3.76
CA GLU A 139 3.71 17.52 2.36
C GLU A 139 4.35 16.45 1.46
N ASP A 140 4.97 15.43 2.07
CA ASP A 140 5.61 14.34 1.34
C ASP A 140 4.57 13.46 0.63
N ASP A 141 4.78 13.19 -0.66
CA ASP A 141 3.93 12.27 -1.42
C ASP A 141 3.91 10.87 -0.78
N PRO A 142 2.75 10.20 -0.65
CA PRO A 142 1.41 10.61 -1.11
C PRO A 142 0.52 11.24 0.00
N ILE A 143 1.09 11.68 1.12
CA ILE A 143 0.32 12.13 2.30
C ILE A 143 -0.69 13.25 1.98
N PRO A 144 -0.36 14.28 1.18
CA PRO A 144 -1.33 15.34 0.85
C PRO A 144 -2.63 14.84 0.22
N LEU A 145 -2.61 13.69 -0.47
CA LEU A 145 -3.79 13.11 -1.12
C LEU A 145 -4.81 12.56 -0.11
N VAL A 146 -4.35 12.20 1.08
CA VAL A 146 -5.12 11.42 2.05
C VAL A 146 -5.20 12.06 3.43
N ILE A 147 -4.50 13.16 3.67
CA ILE A 147 -4.30 13.74 5.02
C ILE A 147 -5.60 14.14 5.72
N ASP A 148 -6.60 14.62 4.97
CA ASP A 148 -7.93 14.95 5.48
C ASP A 148 -8.70 13.71 5.94
N LEU A 149 -8.63 12.58 5.22
CA LEU A 149 -9.19 11.30 5.67
C LEU A 149 -8.53 10.85 6.97
N LEU A 150 -7.20 10.94 7.03
CA LEU A 150 -6.43 10.54 8.21
C LEU A 150 -6.77 11.39 9.44
N ARG A 151 -6.90 12.71 9.26
CA ARG A 151 -7.28 13.66 10.32
C ARG A 151 -8.75 13.51 10.72
N GLY A 152 -9.62 13.12 9.80
CA GLY A 152 -11.02 12.83 10.08
C GLY A 152 -11.19 11.57 10.94
N TYR A 153 -10.27 10.61 10.82
CA TYR A 153 -10.26 9.40 11.66
C TYR A 153 -9.68 9.64 13.06
N GLY A 154 -8.53 10.31 13.17
CA GLY A 154 -7.88 10.48 14.47
C GLY A 154 -6.59 11.31 14.44
N GLU A 155 -5.86 11.28 15.57
CA GLU A 155 -4.65 12.09 15.73
C GLU A 155 -3.52 11.58 14.83
N VAL A 156 -3.00 12.44 13.95
CA VAL A 156 -1.92 12.11 13.01
C VAL A 156 -0.55 12.46 13.59
N LYS A 157 0.32 11.46 13.76
CA LYS A 157 1.67 11.58 14.31
C LYS A 157 2.73 11.18 13.30
N LEU A 158 3.66 12.09 12.99
CA LEU A 158 4.90 11.76 12.27
C LEU A 158 5.90 11.11 13.23
N LEU A 159 6.24 9.86 12.97
CA LEU A 159 7.26 9.12 13.71
C LEU A 159 8.66 9.53 13.24
N ARG A 160 9.50 9.94 14.19
CA ARG A 160 10.90 10.24 13.92
C ARG A 160 11.70 8.94 13.80
N PRO A 161 12.76 8.91 12.97
CA PRO A 161 13.71 7.81 12.96
C PRO A 161 14.29 7.60 14.37
N LEU A 162 14.43 6.34 14.77
CA LEU A 162 15.18 6.00 15.98
C LEU A 162 16.65 6.34 15.70
N ARG A 163 17.24 7.19 16.54
CA ARG A 163 18.66 7.55 16.49
C ARG A 163 19.51 6.47 17.13
#